data_AF-A0A9E7JVM5-F1
#
_entry.id   AF-A0A9E7JVM5-F1
#
_cell.length_a   1.000
_cell.length_b   1.000
_cell.length_c   1.000
_cell.angle_alpha   90.00
_cell.angle_beta   90.00
_cell.angle_gamma   90.00
#
_symmetry.space_group_name_H-M   'P 1'
#
loop_
_entity.id
_entity.type
_entity.pdbx_description
1 polymer ?
#
loop_
_entity_poly.entity_id
_entity_poly.type
_entity_poly.pdbx_seq_one_letter_code
_entity_poly.pdbx_strand_id
1 'polypeptide(L)'
;MFRVFLWSQLLIVLSSRASFGFDQERRSSEVSPVVTVTSQWSVERSAEFCKIDEWGRPYFHINSRGKVVVRPYGTATGPDQEIDIVEVVEAATKLVHSGRHHQLALLIQFLDLIRHRLESLHNAFGSAVKSRNYRSHYQGVFPLKCNHDLLIIDDVLWSGRGFNFGR
;
A
#
# COMPACT_ATOMS: atom_id res chain seq x y z
N MET A 1 28.00 15.34 -7.39
CA MET A 1 28.38 13.99 -6.90
C MET A 1 27.18 13.43 -6.14
N PHE A 2 26.63 12.32 -6.64
CA PHE A 2 25.47 11.53 -6.15
C PHE A 2 24.07 12.17 -6.15
N ARG A 3 23.42 11.95 -7.29
CA ARG A 3 22.01 12.17 -7.62
C ARG A 3 21.14 11.05 -7.02
N VAL A 4 19.98 11.46 -6.48
CA VAL A 4 18.65 10.85 -6.66
C VAL A 4 18.57 9.33 -6.55
N PHE A 5 18.20 8.82 -5.37
CA PHE A 5 17.67 7.46 -5.20
C PHE A 5 16.46 7.47 -4.26
N LEU A 6 15.42 6.76 -4.69
CA LEU A 6 14.18 6.39 -3.99
C LEU A 6 13.08 7.45 -3.85
N TRP A 7 12.61 7.98 -4.98
CA TRP A 7 11.19 8.30 -5.17
C TRP A 7 10.81 7.96 -6.61
N SER A 8 10.51 6.69 -6.92
CA SER A 8 10.10 6.33 -8.29
C SER A 8 9.25 5.06 -8.43
N GLN A 9 8.62 4.52 -7.37
CA GLN A 9 7.83 3.28 -7.55
C GLN A 9 6.35 3.33 -7.17
N LEU A 10 5.76 4.46 -6.79
CA LEU A 10 4.30 4.52 -6.59
C LEU A 10 3.53 5.48 -7.51
N LEU A 11 4.20 6.18 -8.43
CA LEU A 11 3.53 7.20 -9.26
C LEU A 11 3.51 6.93 -10.77
N ILE A 12 3.94 5.75 -11.24
CA ILE A 12 4.01 5.46 -12.69
C ILE A 12 2.77 4.74 -13.26
N VAL A 13 1.88 4.15 -12.44
CA VAL A 13 0.80 3.32 -13.01
C VAL A 13 -0.45 4.10 -13.45
N LEU A 14 -0.58 5.41 -13.16
CA LEU A 14 -1.84 6.14 -13.44
C LEU A 14 -1.76 7.31 -14.42
N SER A 15 -0.66 7.50 -15.18
CA SER A 15 -0.58 8.64 -16.12
C SER A 15 -0.10 8.34 -17.55
N SER A 16 -0.02 7.07 -17.97
CA SER A 16 0.28 6.81 -19.38
C SER A 16 -0.40 5.56 -19.90
N ARG A 17 -1.60 5.74 -20.46
CA ARG A 17 -2.10 5.09 -21.69
C ARG A 17 -3.57 5.45 -21.94
N ALA A 18 -3.79 6.73 -22.27
CA ALA A 18 -4.81 7.07 -23.25
C ALA A 18 -4.11 7.15 -24.62
N SER A 19 -4.79 6.69 -25.67
CA SER A 19 -4.30 6.42 -27.04
C SER A 19 -3.82 4.98 -27.25
N PHE A 20 -4.77 4.07 -27.45
CA PHE A 20 -4.55 2.83 -28.20
C PHE A 20 -5.40 2.93 -29.47
N GLY A 21 -4.77 3.42 -30.54
CA GLY A 21 -5.31 3.38 -31.90
C GLY A 21 -5.07 1.98 -32.47
N PHE A 22 -6.14 1.39 -33.01
CA PHE A 22 -6.13 0.12 -33.69
C PHE A 22 -5.69 0.39 -35.14
N ASP A 23 -4.50 -0.02 -35.53
CA ASP A 23 -4.13 -0.16 -36.93
C ASP A 23 -3.49 -1.53 -37.14
N GLN A 24 -4.14 -2.30 -37.99
CA GLN A 24 -3.86 -3.68 -38.32
C GLN A 24 -3.42 -3.73 -39.78
N GLU A 25 -2.20 -4.20 -40.07
CA GLU A 25 -1.91 -4.85 -41.35
C GLU A 25 -0.57 -5.65 -41.31
N ARG A 26 -0.70 -6.96 -41.56
CA ARG A 26 0.25 -7.91 -42.20
C ARG A 26 1.63 -8.22 -41.61
N ARG A 27 1.75 -9.48 -41.15
CA ARG A 27 2.66 -10.47 -41.77
C ARG A 27 2.19 -11.91 -41.50
N SER A 28 2.17 -12.72 -42.56
CA SER A 28 1.65 -14.09 -42.61
C SER A 28 2.54 -15.15 -41.94
N SER A 29 1.87 -16.28 -41.64
CA SER A 29 2.33 -17.66 -41.42
C SER A 29 3.09 -18.04 -40.14
N GLU A 30 2.37 -18.62 -39.16
CA GLU A 30 2.53 -20.00 -38.67
C GLU A 30 1.41 -20.33 -37.66
N VAL A 31 0.54 -21.29 -38.01
CA VAL A 31 -0.58 -21.71 -37.15
C VAL A 31 -0.07 -22.80 -36.19
N SER A 32 0.33 -22.39 -34.99
CA SER A 32 0.36 -23.28 -33.82
C SER A 32 -1.03 -23.29 -33.17
N PRO A 33 -1.49 -24.39 -32.55
CA PRO A 33 -2.87 -24.50 -32.08
C PRO A 33 -3.16 -23.35 -31.13
N VAL A 34 -4.15 -22.54 -31.49
CA VAL A 34 -4.70 -21.51 -30.61
C VAL A 34 -5.30 -22.24 -29.43
N VAL A 35 -4.52 -22.38 -28.36
CA VAL A 35 -5.08 -22.67 -27.05
C VAL A 35 -5.85 -21.41 -26.68
N THR A 36 -7.14 -21.38 -26.99
CA THR A 36 -8.08 -20.38 -26.50
C THR A 36 -8.24 -20.61 -25.01
N VAL A 37 -7.21 -20.27 -24.23
CA VAL A 37 -7.36 -20.01 -22.81
C VAL A 37 -8.00 -18.63 -22.71
N THR A 38 -9.30 -18.53 -23.02
CA THR A 38 -10.12 -17.49 -22.40
C THR A 38 -10.30 -17.90 -20.94
N SER A 39 -9.20 -17.86 -20.16
CA SER A 39 -9.29 -18.04 -18.72
C SER A 39 -10.14 -16.91 -18.20
N GLN A 40 -11.35 -17.26 -17.77
CA GLN A 40 -12.25 -16.37 -17.08
C GLN A 40 -11.49 -15.72 -15.92
N TRP A 41 -11.46 -14.39 -15.89
CA TRP A 41 -10.73 -13.64 -14.88
C TRP A 41 -11.35 -13.91 -13.50
N SER A 42 -10.59 -14.45 -12.56
CA SER A 42 -11.04 -14.76 -11.20
C SER A 42 -10.38 -13.85 -10.16
N VAL A 43 -10.94 -13.85 -8.95
CA VAL A 43 -10.40 -13.09 -7.81
C VAL A 43 -9.00 -13.58 -7.46
N GLU A 44 -8.82 -14.90 -7.43
CA GLU A 44 -7.56 -15.57 -7.12
C GLU A 44 -6.50 -15.20 -8.16
N ARG A 45 -6.86 -15.23 -9.44
CA ARG A 45 -5.98 -14.83 -10.53
C ARG A 45 -5.58 -13.35 -10.43
N SER A 46 -6.49 -12.49 -10.00
CA SER A 46 -6.21 -11.07 -9.76
C SER A 46 -5.20 -10.88 -8.61
N ALA A 47 -5.40 -11.62 -7.52
CA ALA A 47 -4.53 -11.59 -6.34
C ALA A 47 -3.11 -12.06 -6.69
N GLU A 48 -3.00 -13.14 -7.47
CA GLU A 48 -1.73 -13.69 -7.96
C GLU A 48 -1.04 -12.74 -8.93
N PHE A 49 -1.79 -12.14 -9.88
CA PHE A 49 -1.22 -11.19 -10.83
C PHE A 49 -0.69 -9.93 -10.15
N CYS A 50 -1.46 -9.36 -9.21
CA CYS A 50 -1.07 -8.18 -8.45
C CYS A 50 -0.10 -8.48 -7.30
N LYS A 51 0.14 -9.77 -7.00
CA LYS A 51 0.98 -10.27 -5.90
C LYS A 51 0.71 -9.56 -4.57
N ILE A 52 -0.55 -9.23 -4.30
CA ILE A 52 -0.91 -8.39 -3.14
C ILE A 52 -0.50 -9.06 -1.83
N ASP A 53 -0.50 -10.39 -1.77
CA ASP A 53 -0.06 -11.14 -0.60
C ASP A 53 1.45 -11.02 -0.34
N GLU A 54 2.28 -10.76 -1.36
CA GLU A 54 3.74 -10.68 -1.21
C GLU A 54 4.16 -9.34 -0.59
N TRP A 55 3.56 -8.23 -1.01
CA TRP A 55 3.92 -6.87 -0.53
C TRP A 55 2.95 -6.30 0.49
N GLY A 56 1.69 -6.75 0.46
CA GLY A 56 0.61 -6.19 1.26
C GLY A 56 0.55 -6.73 2.68
N ARG A 57 0.97 -7.98 2.91
CA ARG A 57 0.83 -8.61 4.23
C ARG A 57 1.66 -7.90 5.32
N PRO A 58 1.14 -7.81 6.55
CA PRO A 58 -0.20 -8.24 7.02
C PRO A 58 -1.33 -7.21 6.83
N TYR A 59 -1.10 -6.10 6.12
CA TYR A 59 -1.99 -4.93 6.13
C TYR A 59 -2.97 -4.88 4.97
N PHE A 60 -2.56 -5.29 3.77
CA PHE A 60 -3.39 -5.30 2.57
C PHE A 60 -3.59 -6.73 2.12
N HIS A 61 -4.84 -7.08 1.82
CA HIS A 61 -5.18 -8.36 1.20
C HIS A 61 -6.52 -8.25 0.47
N ILE A 62 -6.90 -9.30 -0.25
CA ILE A 62 -8.20 -9.40 -0.91
C ILE A 62 -9.12 -10.27 -0.06
N ASN A 63 -10.31 -9.76 0.25
CA ASN A 63 -11.32 -10.52 0.99
C ASN A 63 -12.04 -11.55 0.10
N SER A 64 -12.88 -12.40 0.69
CA SER A 64 -13.66 -13.41 -0.03
C SER A 64 -14.64 -12.84 -1.07
N ARG A 65 -14.94 -11.54 -0.99
CA ARG A 65 -15.79 -10.83 -1.99
C ARG A 65 -14.97 -10.29 -3.16
N GLY A 66 -13.66 -10.52 -3.19
CA GLY A 66 -12.77 -10.01 -4.23
C GLY A 66 -12.43 -8.53 -4.12
N LYS A 67 -12.62 -7.92 -2.94
CA LYS A 67 -12.31 -6.51 -2.70
C LYS A 67 -11.03 -6.36 -1.90
N VAL A 68 -10.27 -5.30 -2.20
CA VAL A 68 -9.06 -4.96 -1.46
C VAL A 68 -9.44 -4.33 -0.14
N VAL A 69 -8.92 -4.90 0.94
CA VAL A 69 -9.18 -4.46 2.31
C VAL A 69 -7.88 -4.10 3.02
N VAL A 70 -7.98 -3.15 3.95
CA VAL A 70 -6.89 -2.68 4.81
C VAL A 70 -7.14 -3.16 6.23
N ARG A 71 -6.08 -3.68 6.85
CA ARG A 71 -5.99 -4.12 8.24
C ARG A 71 -5.05 -3.19 9.01
N PRO A 72 -5.57 -2.14 9.68
CA PRO A 72 -4.72 -1.09 10.26
C PRO A 72 -3.74 -1.64 11.32
N TYR A 73 -4.17 -2.64 12.08
CA TYR A 73 -3.38 -3.27 13.15
C TYR A 73 -2.74 -4.59 12.70
N GLY A 74 -2.55 -4.79 11.39
CA GLY A 74 -1.97 -6.02 10.83
C GLY A 74 -2.75 -7.26 11.27
N THR A 75 -2.05 -8.26 11.81
CA THR A 75 -2.66 -9.52 12.29
C THR A 75 -3.52 -9.37 13.53
N ALA A 76 -3.38 -8.26 14.27
CA ALA A 76 -4.22 -7.97 15.44
C ALA A 76 -5.55 -7.29 15.05
N THR A 77 -5.75 -6.97 13.77
CA THR A 77 -7.00 -6.36 13.28
C THR A 77 -8.15 -7.36 13.42
N GLY A 78 -9.20 -6.97 14.14
CA GLY A 78 -10.44 -7.73 14.22
C GLY A 78 -11.20 -7.74 12.87
N PRO A 79 -12.11 -8.72 12.65
CA PRO A 79 -12.89 -8.80 11.42
C PRO A 79 -13.80 -7.58 11.19
N ASP A 80 -14.21 -6.90 12.25
CA ASP A 80 -15.01 -5.67 12.27
C ASP A 80 -14.19 -4.39 12.05
N GLN A 81 -12.86 -4.50 12.10
CA GLN A 81 -11.92 -3.39 11.93
C GLN A 81 -11.28 -3.36 10.53
N GLU A 82 -11.67 -4.28 9.65
CA GLU A 82 -11.22 -4.29 8.26
C GLU A 82 -11.90 -3.18 7.46
N ILE A 83 -11.10 -2.46 6.68
CA ILE A 83 -11.57 -1.32 5.90
C ILE A 83 -11.56 -1.68 4.42
N ASP A 84 -12.72 -1.68 3.77
CA ASP A 84 -12.85 -1.87 2.32
C ASP A 84 -12.49 -0.57 1.58
N ILE A 85 -11.42 -0.60 0.78
CA ILE A 85 -10.93 0.60 0.08
C ILE A 85 -11.97 1.12 -0.91
N VAL A 86 -12.71 0.22 -1.55
CA VAL A 86 -13.74 0.59 -2.54
C VAL A 86 -14.86 1.36 -1.84
N GLU A 87 -15.27 0.90 -0.66
CA GLU A 87 -16.31 1.57 0.13
C GLU A 87 -15.87 2.96 0.59
N VAL A 88 -14.61 3.11 1.04
CA VAL A 88 -14.05 4.42 1.42
C VAL A 88 -14.04 5.38 0.23
N VAL A 89 -13.62 4.91 -0.94
CA VAL A 89 -13.59 5.73 -2.17
C VAL A 89 -15.00 6.11 -2.60
N GLU A 90 -15.96 5.19 -2.56
CA GLU A 90 -17.37 5.47 -2.88
C GLU A 90 -17.99 6.48 -1.91
N ALA A 91 -17.74 6.34 -0.61
CA ALA A 91 -18.22 7.27 0.40
C ALA A 91 -17.64 8.68 0.20
N ALA A 92 -16.32 8.79 0.00
CA ALA A 92 -15.65 10.05 -0.29
C ALA A 92 -16.19 10.69 -1.57
N THR A 93 -16.40 9.88 -2.61
CA THR A 93 -16.94 10.33 -3.90
C THR A 93 -18.36 10.88 -3.73
N LYS A 94 -19.25 10.22 -2.98
CA LYS A 94 -20.61 10.69 -2.71
C LYS A 94 -20.62 12.07 -2.04
N LEU A 95 -19.78 12.27 -1.02
CA LEU A 95 -19.67 13.55 -0.31
C LEU A 95 -19.29 14.72 -1.24
N VAL A 96 -18.39 14.46 -2.19
CA VAL A 96 -17.90 15.48 -3.14
C VAL A 96 -18.95 15.84 -4.19
N HIS A 97 -19.71 14.85 -4.67
CA HIS A 97 -20.78 15.06 -5.66
C HIS A 97 -21.94 15.93 -5.15
N SER A 98 -22.19 15.94 -3.83
CA SER A 98 -23.15 16.84 -3.19
C SER A 98 -22.70 18.31 -3.14
N GLY A 99 -21.45 18.63 -3.52
CA GLY A 99 -20.89 19.97 -3.33
C GLY A 99 -20.24 20.62 -4.56
N ARG A 100 -19.44 19.91 -5.37
CA ARG A 100 -18.67 20.53 -6.49
C ARG A 100 -18.33 19.50 -7.59
N HIS A 101 -18.69 19.79 -8.84
CA HIS A 101 -18.42 19.00 -10.06
C HIS A 101 -16.94 18.99 -10.50
N HIS A 102 -16.01 18.56 -9.66
CA HIS A 102 -14.60 18.44 -10.06
C HIS A 102 -14.08 17.03 -9.80
N GLN A 103 -13.36 16.49 -10.78
CA GLN A 103 -12.74 15.17 -10.74
C GLN A 103 -11.66 15.17 -9.63
N LEU A 104 -11.94 14.53 -8.49
CA LEU A 104 -11.07 14.57 -7.31
C LEU A 104 -10.07 13.42 -7.33
N ALA A 105 -8.77 13.76 -7.28
CA ALA A 105 -7.74 12.81 -6.87
C ALA A 105 -7.76 12.71 -5.34
N LEU A 106 -8.15 11.55 -4.80
CA LEU A 106 -8.20 11.31 -3.36
C LEU A 106 -6.89 10.69 -2.88
N LEU A 107 -6.29 11.28 -1.84
CA LEU A 107 -5.17 10.70 -1.10
C LEU A 107 -5.69 10.16 0.24
N ILE A 108 -5.66 8.84 0.43
CA ILE A 108 -6.09 8.18 1.67
C ILE A 108 -4.85 7.82 2.49
N GLN A 109 -4.79 8.29 3.73
CA GLN A 109 -3.70 8.00 4.66
C GLN A 109 -4.22 7.20 5.86
N PHE A 110 -3.61 6.04 6.14
CA PHE A 110 -3.96 5.17 7.26
C PHE A 110 -2.97 5.37 8.41
N LEU A 111 -3.24 6.29 9.33
CA LEU A 111 -2.32 6.63 10.42
C LEU A 111 -2.11 5.47 11.40
N ASP A 112 -3.17 4.74 11.74
CA ASP A 112 -3.07 3.58 12.64
C ASP A 112 -2.13 2.48 12.11
N LEU A 113 -2.03 2.35 10.77
CA LEU A 113 -1.06 1.46 10.13
C LEU A 113 0.38 1.91 10.39
N ILE A 114 0.64 3.23 10.30
CA ILE A 114 1.96 3.81 10.56
C ILE A 114 2.35 3.55 12.02
N ARG A 115 1.44 3.80 12.95
CA ARG A 115 1.63 3.50 14.38
C ARG A 115 1.94 2.02 14.62
N HIS A 116 1.12 1.12 14.08
CA HIS A 116 1.33 -0.32 14.25
C HIS A 116 2.66 -0.79 13.66
N ARG A 117 3.09 -0.22 12.51
CA ARG A 117 4.40 -0.50 11.92
C ARG A 117 5.55 -0.03 12.81
N LEU A 118 5.43 1.15 13.41
CA LEU A 118 6.44 1.70 14.30
C LEU A 118 6.63 0.82 15.54
N GLU A 119 5.53 0.41 16.16
CA GLU A 119 5.53 -0.52 17.31
C GLU A 119 6.13 -1.87 16.93
N SER A 120 5.70 -2.44 15.80
CA SER A 120 6.21 -3.72 15.30
C SER A 120 7.73 -3.69 15.10
N LEU A 121 8.25 -2.59 14.53
CA LEU A 121 9.69 -2.41 14.32
C LEU A 121 10.44 -2.34 15.66
N HIS A 122 9.93 -1.55 16.60
CA HIS A 122 10.54 -1.42 17.93
C HIS A 122 10.55 -2.77 18.67
N ASN A 123 9.43 -3.50 18.63
CA ASN A 123 9.30 -4.81 19.27
C ASN A 123 10.23 -5.85 18.64
N ALA A 124 10.40 -5.84 17.31
CA ALA A 124 11.33 -6.73 16.63
C ALA A 124 12.78 -6.48 17.07
N PHE A 125 13.21 -5.22 17.12
CA PHE A 125 14.55 -4.88 17.61
C PHE A 125 14.71 -5.18 19.10
N GLY A 126 13.70 -4.87 19.93
CA GLY A 126 13.72 -5.19 21.36
C GLY A 126 13.87 -6.70 21.61
N SER A 127 13.18 -7.52 20.81
CA SER A 127 13.29 -8.99 20.87
C SER A 127 14.66 -9.48 20.42
N ALA A 128 15.25 -8.88 19.38
CA ALA A 128 16.60 -9.20 18.91
C ALA A 128 17.68 -8.81 19.94
N VAL A 129 17.54 -7.65 20.58
CA VAL A 129 18.45 -7.19 21.65
C VAL A 129 18.41 -8.15 22.85
N LYS A 130 17.21 -8.53 23.29
CA LYS A 130 17.02 -9.50 24.40
C LYS A 130 17.59 -10.87 24.06
N SER A 131 17.27 -11.42 22.90
CA SER A 131 17.72 -12.76 22.48
C SER A 131 19.24 -12.86 22.30
N ARG A 132 19.90 -11.77 21.92
CA ARG A 132 21.37 -11.71 21.76
C ARG A 132 22.10 -11.14 22.97
N ASN A 133 21.37 -10.83 24.05
CA ASN A 133 21.90 -10.21 25.26
C ASN A 133 22.77 -8.97 24.96
N TYR A 134 22.33 -8.18 23.98
CA TYR A 134 23.05 -7.00 23.53
C TYR A 134 22.86 -5.86 24.53
N ARG A 135 23.95 -5.18 24.90
CA ARG A 135 23.94 -4.19 26.00
C ARG A 135 23.32 -2.84 25.63
N SER A 136 23.28 -2.52 24.34
CA SER A 136 22.75 -1.23 23.86
C SER A 136 21.30 -1.34 23.42
N HIS A 137 20.64 -0.19 23.32
CA HIS A 137 19.22 -0.11 23.00
C HIS A 137 19.02 0.32 21.54
N TYR A 138 17.90 -0.10 20.96
CA TYR A 138 17.47 0.40 19.66
C TYR A 138 16.80 1.77 19.82
N GLN A 139 17.19 2.71 18.98
CA GLN A 139 16.57 4.03 18.90
C GLN A 139 16.17 4.30 17.45
N GLY A 140 14.87 4.50 17.25
CA GLY A 140 14.32 4.83 15.94
C GLY A 140 14.45 6.32 15.64
N VAL A 141 14.72 6.64 14.38
CA VAL A 141 14.72 8.00 13.84
C VAL A 141 13.89 8.05 12.56
N PHE A 142 13.08 9.09 12.39
CA PHE A 142 12.26 9.29 11.19
C PHE A 142 12.92 10.35 10.31
N PRO A 143 13.43 9.98 9.14
CA PRO A 143 14.08 10.92 8.25
C PRO A 143 13.02 11.82 7.58
N LEU A 144 12.94 13.09 7.99
CA LEU A 144 12.01 14.09 7.43
C LEU A 144 12.08 14.19 5.90
N LYS A 145 13.27 13.99 5.31
CA LYS A 145 13.48 14.00 3.85
C LYS A 145 12.60 13.00 3.09
N CYS A 146 12.11 11.96 3.76
CA CYS A 146 11.30 10.90 3.16
C CYS A 146 9.80 11.21 3.20
N ASN A 147 9.34 12.14 4.03
CA ASN A 147 7.97 12.64 4.01
C ASN A 147 7.87 13.92 4.86
N HIS A 148 7.41 15.00 4.24
CA HIS A 148 7.26 16.31 4.89
C HIS A 148 5.81 16.59 5.34
N ASP A 149 4.89 15.64 5.19
CA ASP A 149 3.50 15.80 5.66
C ASP A 149 3.47 15.87 7.19
N LEU A 150 3.01 17.02 7.70
CA LEU A 150 2.93 17.29 9.14
C LEU A 150 2.03 16.29 9.86
N LEU A 151 0.97 15.80 9.23
CA LEU A 151 0.07 14.82 9.85
C LEU A 151 0.80 13.52 10.17
N ILE A 152 1.64 13.05 9.24
CA ILE A 152 2.45 11.84 9.42
C ILE A 152 3.54 12.10 10.46
N ILE A 153 4.22 13.25 10.38
CA ILE A 153 5.27 13.60 11.32
C ILE A 153 4.72 13.65 12.75
N ASP A 154 3.59 14.32 12.95
CA ASP A 154 2.95 14.44 14.25
C ASP A 154 2.51 13.07 14.79
N ASP A 155 1.92 12.21 13.94
CA ASP A 155 1.52 10.87 14.37
C ASP A 155 2.72 9.98 14.71
N VAL A 156 3.81 10.06 13.94
CA VAL A 156 5.06 9.33 14.23
C VAL A 156 5.70 9.81 15.52
N LEU A 157 5.76 11.12 15.75
CA LEU A 157 6.30 11.68 16.99
C LEU A 157 5.43 11.33 18.19
N TRP A 158 4.11 11.39 18.05
CA TRP A 158 3.16 11.03 19.09
C TRP A 158 3.28 9.55 19.46
N SER A 159 3.21 8.67 18.46
CA SER A 159 3.36 7.22 18.63
C SER A 159 4.75 6.82 19.12
N GLY A 160 5.78 7.59 18.76
CA GLY A 160 7.17 7.37 19.13
C GLY A 160 7.54 7.79 20.56
N ARG A 161 6.68 8.52 21.29
CA ARG A 161 6.98 8.99 22.66
C ARG A 161 7.29 7.86 23.62
N GLY A 162 6.62 6.71 23.49
CA GLY A 162 6.87 5.52 24.31
C GLY A 162 8.22 4.85 24.03
N PHE A 163 8.88 5.19 22.92
CA PHE A 163 10.06 4.50 22.40
C PHE A 163 11.31 5.39 22.30
N ASN A 164 11.30 6.58 22.93
CA ASN A 164 12.38 7.58 22.84
C ASN A 164 12.79 7.92 21.40
N PHE A 165 11.81 7.95 20.50
CA PHE A 165 12.04 8.16 19.08
C PHE A 165 12.52 9.60 18.80
N GLY A 166 13.61 9.75 18.03
CA GLY A 166 14.12 11.05 17.58
C GLY A 166 14.78 11.95 18.64
N ARG A 167 15.09 11.46 19.84
CA ARG A 167 15.85 12.19 20.88
C ARG A 167 17.36 12.05 20.78
#